data_AF-A0A0C2F628-F1
#
_entry.id   AF-A0A0C2F628-F1
#
_cell.length_a   1.000
_cell.length_b   1.000
_cell.length_c   1.000
_cell.angle_alpha   90.00
_cell.angle_beta   90.00
_cell.angle_gamma   90.00
#
_symmetry.space_group_name_H-M   'P 1'
#
loop_
_entity.id
_entity.type
_entity.pdbx_description
1 polymer ?
#
loop_
_entity_poly.entity_id
_entity_poly.type
_entity_poly.pdbx_seq_one_letter_code
_entity_poly.pdbx_strand_id
1 'polypeptide(L)'
;MWRILLLFGAVKADAPSASPTAAEVLARTIDGTSVHEFRGYYKREHSLTRPYQGAGMEIPFWNIQGSSMVTSQQIRLTADEQSRRGAIWNMQQVWSRDWEFQVSFKVTGST
;
A
#
# COMPACT_ATOMS: atom_id res chain seq x y z
N MET A 1 62.20 -16.42 -36.33
CA MET A 1 61.55 -17.05 -35.16
C MET A 1 60.24 -16.31 -34.92
N TRP A 2 59.09 -16.96 -35.11
CA TRP A 2 57.77 -16.33 -34.92
C TRP A 2 57.18 -16.81 -33.59
N ARG A 3 56.87 -15.88 -32.68
CA ARG A 3 56.14 -16.19 -31.44
C ARG A 3 54.67 -15.83 -31.66
N ILE A 4 53.80 -16.84 -31.69
CA ILE A 4 52.36 -16.66 -31.62
C ILE A 4 51.99 -16.61 -30.13
N LEU A 5 51.49 -15.47 -29.68
CA LEU A 5 50.92 -15.27 -28.35
C LEU A 5 49.40 -15.43 -28.48
N LEU A 6 48.84 -16.49 -27.91
CA LEU A 6 47.40 -16.66 -27.76
C LEU A 6 46.96 -15.96 -26.47
N LEU A 7 46.21 -14.87 -26.61
CA LEU A 7 45.51 -14.20 -25.51
C LEU A 7 44.19 -14.93 -25.26
N PHE A 8 44.07 -15.63 -24.13
CA PHE A 8 42.78 -16.09 -23.62
C PHE A 8 42.11 -14.93 -22.88
N GLY A 9 41.12 -14.31 -23.51
CA GLY A 9 40.20 -13.39 -22.85
C GLY A 9 39.17 -14.18 -22.05
N ALA A 10 39.22 -14.12 -20.72
CA ALA A 10 38.16 -14.64 -19.87
C ALA A 10 36.94 -13.70 -19.98
N VAL A 11 35.90 -14.14 -20.68
CA VAL A 11 34.59 -13.50 -20.62
C VAL A 11 33.96 -13.88 -19.28
N LYS A 12 33.86 -12.90 -18.38
CA LYS A 12 33.10 -13.04 -17.14
C LYS A 12 31.62 -13.06 -17.54
N ALA A 13 30.95 -14.21 -17.39
CA ALA A 13 29.51 -14.28 -17.56
C ALA A 13 28.88 -13.49 -16.41
N ASP A 14 28.40 -12.27 -16.68
CA ASP A 14 27.47 -11.61 -15.76
C ASP A 14 26.22 -12.48 -15.66
N ALA A 15 25.80 -12.76 -14.42
CA ALA A 15 24.62 -13.55 -14.14
C ALA A 15 23.41 -12.99 -14.92
N PRO A 16 22.52 -13.85 -15.45
CA PRO A 16 21.37 -13.38 -16.21
C PRO A 16 20.58 -12.42 -15.33
N SER A 17 20.52 -11.17 -15.78
CA SER A 17 19.87 -10.07 -15.09
C SER A 17 18.46 -10.52 -14.70
N ALA A 18 18.22 -10.66 -13.40
CA ALA A 18 16.89 -10.93 -12.88
C ALA A 18 15.94 -9.92 -13.53
N SER A 19 14.85 -10.41 -14.13
CA SER A 19 13.80 -9.54 -14.66
C SER A 19 13.44 -8.54 -13.57
N PRO A 20 13.43 -7.23 -13.88
CA PRO A 20 13.24 -6.23 -12.85
C PRO A 20 11.92 -6.50 -12.13
N THR A 21 11.97 -6.49 -10.81
CA THR A 21 10.77 -6.67 -9.99
C THR A 21 9.78 -5.55 -10.31
N ALA A 22 8.48 -5.79 -10.08
CA ALA A 22 7.47 -4.75 -10.30
C ALA A 22 7.81 -3.46 -9.51
N ALA A 23 8.44 -3.58 -8.34
CA ALA A 23 8.91 -2.46 -7.55
C ALA A 23 10.03 -1.66 -8.24
N GLU A 24 11.02 -2.32 -8.85
CA GLU A 24 12.11 -1.67 -9.57
C GLU A 24 11.65 -1.00 -10.87
N VAL A 25 10.69 -1.61 -11.58
CA VAL A 25 10.08 -1.01 -12.77
C VAL A 25 9.34 0.27 -12.39
N LEU A 26 8.54 0.25 -11.32
CA LEU A 26 7.83 1.43 -10.83
C LEU A 26 8.79 2.51 -10.31
N ALA A 27 9.88 2.10 -9.64
CA ALA A 27 10.88 3.01 -9.11
C ALA A 27 11.51 3.91 -10.19
N ARG A 28 11.79 3.34 -11.38
CA ARG A 28 12.37 4.07 -12.53
C ARG A 28 11.42 5.10 -13.13
N THR A 29 10.11 4.85 -13.09
CA THR A 29 9.09 5.77 -13.63
C THR A 29 8.86 7.00 -12.74
N ILE A 30 9.37 6.97 -11.50
CA ILE A 30 9.20 8.05 -10.51
C ILE A 30 10.38 9.03 -10.53
N ASP A 31 11.53 8.62 -11.06
CA ASP A 31 12.73 9.47 -11.09
C ASP A 31 12.55 10.66 -12.05
N GLY A 32 12.83 11.88 -11.57
CA GLY A 32 12.72 13.12 -12.34
C GLY A 32 11.32 13.73 -12.46
N THR A 33 10.37 13.27 -11.66
CA THR A 33 8.97 13.64 -11.83
C THR A 33 8.34 14.33 -10.62
N SER A 34 7.32 15.17 -10.83
CA SER A 34 6.74 16.02 -9.77
C SER A 34 6.07 15.20 -8.67
N VAL A 35 6.31 15.58 -7.41
CA VAL A 35 5.65 15.00 -6.22
C VAL A 35 4.14 15.22 -6.19
N HIS A 36 3.63 16.21 -6.94
CA HIS A 36 2.21 16.53 -7.02
C HIS A 36 1.48 15.78 -8.14
N GLU A 37 2.20 15.02 -8.96
CA GLU A 37 1.58 14.25 -10.02
C GLU A 37 0.97 12.97 -9.46
N PHE A 38 -0.34 12.80 -9.65
CA PHE A 38 -1.07 11.62 -9.21
C PHE A 38 -0.67 10.41 -10.07
N ARG A 39 0.38 9.70 -9.64
CA ARG A 39 0.89 8.48 -10.28
C ARG A 39 0.27 7.20 -9.75
N GLY A 40 -0.52 7.32 -8.68
CA GLY A 40 -1.13 6.20 -8.00
C GLY A 40 -2.31 5.63 -8.77
N TYR A 41 -2.52 4.33 -8.65
CA TYR A 41 -3.80 3.70 -8.93
C TYR A 41 -4.49 3.41 -7.61
N TYR A 42 -5.82 3.48 -7.60
CA TYR A 42 -6.62 3.19 -6.41
C TYR A 42 -6.38 1.75 -5.93
N LYS A 43 -5.91 1.62 -4.69
CA LYS A 43 -5.62 0.35 -4.01
C LYS A 43 -6.83 -0.08 -3.19
N ARG A 44 -7.69 -0.89 -3.80
CA ARG A 44 -8.94 -1.39 -3.16
C ARG A 44 -8.67 -2.14 -1.87
N GLU A 45 -7.61 -2.94 -1.84
CA GLU A 45 -7.18 -3.73 -0.68
C GLU A 45 -6.79 -2.86 0.52
N HIS A 46 -6.39 -1.61 0.29
CA HIS A 46 -6.00 -0.63 1.32
C HIS A 46 -7.01 0.51 1.47
N SER A 47 -8.24 0.34 0.96
CA SER A 47 -9.24 1.40 0.95
C SER A 47 -10.53 0.99 1.64
N LEU A 48 -11.22 1.97 2.20
CA LEU A 48 -12.55 1.85 2.78
C LEU A 48 -13.47 2.83 2.06
N THR A 49 -14.44 2.33 1.31
CA THR A 49 -15.43 3.14 0.59
C THR A 49 -16.83 2.64 0.90
N ARG A 50 -17.79 3.56 0.98
CA ARG A 50 -19.21 3.22 1.17
C ARG A 50 -19.71 2.34 0.00
N PRO A 51 -20.59 1.35 0.26
CA PRO A 51 -21.06 0.93 1.58
C PRO A 51 -20.01 0.11 2.33
N TYR A 52 -19.75 0.43 3.61
CA TYR A 52 -18.72 -0.27 4.41
C TYR A 52 -19.17 -1.65 4.91
N GLN A 53 -20.46 -1.95 4.81
CA GLN A 53 -21.05 -3.24 5.17
C GLN A 53 -21.47 -3.95 3.89
N GLY A 54 -20.81 -5.08 3.59
CA GLY A 54 -21.18 -5.96 2.47
C GLY A 54 -22.32 -6.90 2.83
N ALA A 55 -22.61 -7.88 1.97
CA ALA A 55 -23.60 -8.94 2.23
C ALA A 55 -23.20 -9.90 3.37
N GLY A 56 -21.99 -9.78 3.91
CA GLY A 56 -21.47 -10.54 5.04
C GLY A 56 -21.10 -9.66 6.24
N MET A 57 -20.72 -10.29 7.34
CA MET A 57 -20.41 -9.63 8.62
C MET A 57 -19.04 -8.91 8.65
N GLU A 58 -18.15 -9.19 7.70
CA GLU A 58 -16.74 -8.74 7.74
C GLU A 58 -16.38 -7.82 6.55
N ILE A 59 -15.54 -6.82 6.82
CA ILE A 59 -14.97 -5.96 5.78
C ILE A 59 -13.69 -6.64 5.25
N PRO A 60 -13.58 -6.92 3.94
CA PRO A 60 -12.38 -7.56 3.38
C PRO A 60 -11.11 -6.79 3.73
N PHE A 61 -10.06 -7.50 4.14
CA PHE A 61 -8.72 -6.95 4.48
C PHE A 61 -8.66 -6.04 5.71
N TRP A 62 -9.77 -5.66 6.32
CA TRP A 62 -9.80 -4.74 7.44
C TRP A 62 -10.25 -5.44 8.71
N ASN A 63 -9.42 -5.33 9.75
CA ASN A 63 -9.75 -5.78 11.08
C ASN A 63 -10.35 -4.61 11.88
N ILE A 64 -11.52 -4.85 12.47
CA ILE A 64 -12.26 -3.88 13.27
C ILE A 64 -12.14 -4.29 14.74
N GLN A 65 -11.66 -3.40 15.60
CA GLN A 65 -11.30 -3.70 16.98
C GLN A 65 -11.94 -2.74 17.99
N GLY A 66 -12.10 -3.23 19.21
CA GLY A 66 -12.57 -2.46 20.35
C GLY A 66 -14.04 -2.06 20.22
N SER A 67 -14.35 -0.81 20.57
CA SER A 67 -15.71 -0.24 20.51
C SER A 67 -16.17 0.17 19.11
N SER A 68 -15.43 -0.18 18.06
CA SER A 68 -15.71 0.27 16.70
C SER A 68 -17.00 -0.38 16.17
N MET A 69 -17.84 0.43 15.53
CA MET A 69 -19.10 0.00 14.93
C MET A 69 -19.09 0.34 13.43
N VAL A 70 -19.42 -0.64 12.61
CA VAL A 70 -19.54 -0.48 11.15
C VAL A 70 -21.01 -0.34 10.79
N THR A 71 -21.34 0.69 10.02
CA THR A 71 -22.62 0.80 9.32
C THR A 71 -22.37 0.93 7.82
N SER A 72 -23.41 0.85 7.00
CA SER A 72 -23.25 1.05 5.56
C SER A 72 -22.77 2.47 5.20
N GLN A 73 -23.03 3.48 6.05
CA GLN A 73 -22.70 4.88 5.79
C GLN A 73 -21.39 5.34 6.42
N GLN A 74 -20.97 4.77 7.55
CA GLN A 74 -19.76 5.19 8.25
C GLN A 74 -19.19 4.08 9.13
N ILE A 75 -17.90 4.21 9.46
CA ILE A 75 -17.26 3.43 10.50
C ILE A 75 -17.04 4.38 11.68
N ARG A 76 -17.67 4.08 12.82
CA ARG A 76 -17.55 4.85 14.05
C ARG A 76 -16.57 4.15 14.98
N LEU A 77 -15.43 4.77 15.30
CA LEU A 77 -14.43 4.19 16.20
C LEU A 77 -14.90 4.18 17.66
N THR A 78 -15.52 5.26 18.12
CA THR A 78 -16.02 5.42 19.49
C THR A 78 -17.38 6.11 19.50
N ALA A 79 -18.23 5.73 20.45
CA ALA A 79 -19.42 6.52 20.81
C ALA A 79 -19.01 7.70 21.70
N ASP A 80 -19.94 8.64 21.90
CA ASP A 80 -19.80 9.75 22.84
C ASP A 80 -20.04 9.25 24.28
N GLU A 81 -19.17 8.32 24.71
CA GLU A 81 -19.19 7.69 26.02
C GLU A 81 -17.78 7.67 26.58
N GLN A 82 -17.67 7.79 27.91
CA GLN A 82 -16.38 7.70 28.56
C GLN A 82 -15.71 6.33 28.37
N SER A 83 -14.38 6.33 28.38
CA SER A 83 -13.56 5.11 28.38
C SER A 83 -13.83 4.18 27.19
N ARG A 84 -14.16 4.72 26.02
CA ARG A 84 -14.25 3.97 24.76
C ARG A 84 -12.91 3.96 24.03
N ARG A 85 -12.57 2.84 23.41
CA ARG A 85 -11.37 2.67 22.57
C ARG A 85 -11.74 1.78 21.39
N GLY A 86 -11.60 2.31 20.19
CA GLY A 86 -11.81 1.57 18.95
C GLY A 86 -10.65 1.80 18.00
N ALA A 87 -10.35 0.79 17.20
CA ALA A 87 -9.34 0.87 16.17
C ALA A 87 -9.81 0.11 14.91
N ILE A 88 -9.25 0.52 13.78
CA ILE A 88 -9.37 -0.21 12.52
C ILE A 88 -7.96 -0.38 11.96
N TRP A 89 -7.71 -1.55 11.37
CA TRP A 89 -6.38 -1.88 10.86
C TRP A 89 -6.48 -2.67 9.56
N ASN A 90 -5.69 -2.29 8.56
CA ASN A 90 -5.59 -3.06 7.33
C ASN A 90 -4.60 -4.21 7.52
N MET A 91 -5.05 -5.43 7.25
CA MET A 91 -4.25 -6.65 7.41
C MET A 91 -3.28 -6.88 6.24
N GLN A 92 -3.44 -6.17 5.12
CA GLN A 92 -2.55 -6.29 3.97
C GLN A 92 -1.37 -5.33 4.10
N GLN A 93 -0.18 -5.82 3.78
CA GLN A 93 1.03 -5.00 3.80
C GLN A 93 1.05 -4.02 2.63
N VAL A 94 1.51 -2.80 2.88
CA VAL A 94 1.69 -1.78 1.84
C VAL A 94 3.04 -1.99 1.17
N TRP A 95 3.01 -2.47 -0.07
CA TRP A 95 4.22 -2.67 -0.90
C TRP A 95 4.60 -1.45 -1.73
N SER A 96 3.78 -0.41 -1.71
CA SER A 96 4.04 0.85 -2.42
C SER A 96 5.14 1.63 -1.72
N ARG A 97 6.21 1.95 -2.45
CA ARG A 97 7.27 2.84 -1.96
C ARG A 97 6.73 4.25 -1.66
N ASP A 98 5.95 4.78 -2.60
CA ASP A 98 5.34 6.10 -2.55
C ASP A 98 3.81 5.93 -2.51
N TRP A 99 3.12 6.57 -1.56
CA TRP A 99 1.67 6.41 -1.39
C TRP A 99 1.01 7.70 -0.92
N GLU A 100 -0.26 7.85 -1.30
CA GLU A 100 -1.15 8.89 -0.81
C GLU A 100 -2.34 8.23 -0.10
N PHE A 101 -2.77 8.83 1.01
CA PHE A 101 -3.91 8.36 1.78
C PHE A 101 -4.87 9.51 2.06
N GLN A 102 -6.12 9.35 1.64
CA GLN A 102 -7.16 10.34 1.82
C GLN A 102 -8.17 9.84 2.86
N VAL A 103 -8.39 10.64 3.91
CA VAL A 103 -9.32 10.30 5.00
C VAL A 103 -10.38 11.37 5.14
N SER A 104 -11.64 10.95 5.02
CA SER A 104 -12.79 11.75 5.45
C SER A 104 -13.24 11.25 6.82
N PHE A 105 -13.12 12.09 7.84
CA PHE A 105 -13.52 11.77 9.21
C PHE A 105 -14.35 12.89 9.82
N LYS A 106 -15.12 12.56 10.85
CA LYS A 106 -15.93 13.50 11.61
C LYS A 106 -15.78 13.21 13.09
N VAL A 107 -15.61 14.25 13.89
CA VAL A 107 -15.63 14.18 15.36
C VAL A 107 -16.85 14.98 15.84
N THR A 108 -17.63 14.40 16.74
CA THR A 108 -18.84 15.01 17.32
C THR A 108 -18.93 14.66 18.80
N GLY A 109 -19.45 15.58 19.60
CA GLY A 109 -19.80 15.35 21.00
C GLY A 109 -20.99 16.20 21.42
N SER A 110 -21.66 15.79 22.48
CA SER A 110 -22.73 16.53 23.16
C SER A 110 -22.21 17.09 24.48
N THR A 111 -22.60 18.32 24.80
CA THR A 111 -22.23 19.02 26.05
C THR A 111 -23.21 18.70 27.15
#